data_AF-A0A2D8I423-F1
#
_entry.id   AF-A0A2D8I423-F1
#
_cell.length_a   1.000
_cell.length_b   1.000
_cell.length_c   1.000
_cell.angle_alpha   90.00
_cell.angle_beta   90.00
_cell.angle_gamma   90.00
#
_symmetry.space_group_name_H-M   'P 1'
#
loop_
_entity.id
_entity.type
_entity.pdbx_description
1 polymer ?
#
loop_
_entity_poly.entity_id
_entity_poly.type
_entity_poly.pdbx_seq_one_letter_code
_entity_poly.pdbx_strand_id
1 'polypeptide(L)'
;MSPDLLFSFLLFFQVQIESIKESGFYKMLVEKYPEIAESVSDPNQMDPEIQELIELTGINFDDLSEISITVEALDEIKKASQEGRPPQVGTELEFFFDAKVKGKVDAANIFEFILAKMEEERSEKFRKDVEKTITKKDSLYSITIPSELLDEDEETVVEDLIFSISHDGDYSSFQLGLPDKKQLGKIRGGENSSLNCLNVMAKDRQITLGVKIDPALWERPEFNSQQQNPLFAGLANSVKGIREFGLSISFRDKTLGFEICVNCKDTQSALGLWTVAQGGLGMAQLAMAQNGNQAPAILSRIKTQAVEKNVFVRVEVLPSDLEEFENQFRPFSASSESAKSKIKTIDQNPLIGKKTPKFVTKLLDGENFDIAKYQGKVVVLDFWATWCAPCVRALPQLIEVTSGFDKSDVVLVAVNQGEGNKKISQFLKQKKIDSLQVALDKNQEIGKKYFVKGIPKTVVIDKNGVIRFVHNGFSSTLKKKLEKEISELIR
;
A
#
# COMPACT_ATOMS: atom_id res chain seq x y z
N MET A 1 -8.69 7.36 5.85
CA MET A 1 -9.30 8.53 5.17
C MET A 1 -10.60 8.86 5.90
N SER A 2 -10.93 10.13 6.12
CA SER A 2 -12.26 10.50 6.62
C SER A 2 -13.32 10.09 5.58
N PRO A 3 -14.55 9.75 5.99
CA PRO A 3 -15.68 9.49 5.07
C PRO A 3 -15.90 10.63 4.07
N ASP A 4 -15.46 11.84 4.44
CA ASP A 4 -15.56 13.06 3.63
C ASP A 4 -14.59 13.09 2.44
N LEU A 5 -13.64 12.16 2.30
CA LEU A 5 -12.64 12.19 1.22
C LEU A 5 -12.98 11.33 -0.01
N LEU A 6 -14.17 10.71 -0.05
CA LEU A 6 -14.59 9.92 -1.20
C LEU A 6 -15.16 10.85 -2.31
N PHE A 7 -14.62 10.70 -3.52
CA PHE A 7 -15.06 11.40 -4.72
C PHE A 7 -14.99 10.43 -5.91
N SER A 8 -15.63 10.78 -7.02
CA SER A 8 -15.51 10.02 -8.26
C SER A 8 -14.09 10.18 -8.80
N PHE A 9 -13.39 9.07 -9.01
CA PHE A 9 -12.02 9.10 -9.50
C PHE A 9 -11.75 7.88 -10.37
N LEU A 10 -10.83 8.06 -11.31
CA LEU A 10 -10.17 6.95 -11.99
C LEU A 10 -8.72 6.92 -11.53
N LEU A 11 -8.31 5.82 -10.91
CA LEU A 11 -6.95 5.55 -10.50
C LEU A 11 -6.36 4.51 -11.43
N PHE A 12 -5.19 4.81 -12.00
CA PHE A 12 -4.39 3.89 -12.77
C PHE A 12 -3.01 3.77 -12.12
N PHE A 13 -2.54 2.56 -11.90
CA PHE A 13 -1.21 2.29 -11.37
C PHE A 13 -0.57 1.17 -12.18
N GLN A 14 0.69 1.34 -12.58
CA GLN A 14 1.41 0.34 -13.36
C GLN A 14 2.89 0.30 -12.96
N VAL A 15 3.45 -0.91 -12.92
CA VAL A 15 4.86 -1.17 -12.67
C VAL A 15 5.38 -2.18 -13.69
N GLN A 16 6.41 -1.81 -14.45
CA GLN A 16 7.13 -2.66 -15.41
C GLN A 16 8.40 -3.22 -14.76
N ILE A 17 8.25 -4.32 -14.02
CA ILE A 17 9.30 -4.92 -13.17
C ILE A 17 10.49 -5.41 -14.01
N GLU A 18 10.26 -6.06 -15.15
CA GLU A 18 11.34 -6.54 -16.05
C GLU A 18 12.20 -5.37 -16.53
N SER A 19 11.58 -4.29 -17.01
CA SER A 19 12.27 -3.07 -17.46
C SER A 19 13.06 -2.38 -16.33
N ILE A 20 12.56 -2.40 -15.08
CA ILE A 20 13.31 -1.89 -13.93
C ILE A 20 14.56 -2.74 -13.68
N LYS A 21 14.40 -4.08 -13.61
CA LYS A 21 15.49 -5.02 -13.36
C LYS A 21 16.60 -4.92 -14.42
N GLU A 22 16.23 -4.63 -15.67
CA GLU A 22 17.16 -4.47 -16.78
C GLU A 22 17.92 -3.13 -16.79
N SER A 23 17.39 -2.09 -16.12
CA SER A 23 17.98 -0.76 -16.12
C SER A 23 19.37 -0.68 -15.45
N GLY A 24 20.24 0.18 -15.97
CA GLY A 24 21.56 0.41 -15.40
C GLY A 24 21.50 0.96 -13.96
N PHE A 25 20.56 1.87 -13.68
CA PHE A 25 20.40 2.46 -12.35
C PHE A 25 20.00 1.41 -11.30
N TYR A 26 19.07 0.49 -11.62
CA TYR A 26 18.70 -0.58 -10.71
C TYR A 26 19.88 -1.53 -10.44
N LYS A 27 20.62 -1.92 -11.48
CA LYS A 27 21.82 -2.77 -11.34
C LYS A 27 22.87 -2.11 -10.45
N MET A 28 23.11 -0.81 -10.61
CA MET A 28 24.00 -0.03 -9.74
C MET A 28 23.50 0.01 -8.29
N LEU A 29 22.19 0.17 -8.07
CA LEU A 29 21.62 0.16 -6.73
C LEU A 29 21.79 -1.21 -6.04
N VAL A 30 21.52 -2.31 -6.74
CA VAL A 30 21.69 -3.67 -6.20
C VAL A 30 23.16 -3.97 -5.91
N GLU A 31 24.09 -3.53 -6.75
CA GLU A 31 25.53 -3.66 -6.49
C GLU A 31 25.94 -2.93 -5.20
N LYS A 32 25.36 -1.75 -4.96
CA LYS A 32 25.65 -0.92 -3.79
C LYS A 32 24.92 -1.36 -2.52
N TYR A 33 23.71 -1.89 -2.67
CA TYR A 33 22.81 -2.32 -1.59
C TYR A 33 22.26 -3.73 -1.91
N PRO A 34 23.06 -4.79 -1.69
CA PRO A 34 22.68 -6.17 -2.03
C PRO A 34 21.38 -6.65 -1.36
N GLU A 35 21.01 -6.07 -0.22
CA GLU A 35 19.74 -6.31 0.49
C GLU A 35 18.49 -6.03 -0.36
N ILE A 36 18.60 -5.15 -1.37
CA ILE A 36 17.51 -4.86 -2.32
C ILE A 36 17.15 -6.10 -3.15
N ALA A 37 18.14 -6.93 -3.49
CA ALA A 37 17.91 -8.18 -4.21
C ALA A 37 17.50 -9.33 -3.26
N GLU A 38 18.09 -9.41 -2.06
CA GLU A 38 17.83 -10.50 -1.12
C GLU A 38 16.40 -10.48 -0.55
N SER A 39 15.78 -9.30 -0.41
CA SER A 39 14.41 -9.16 0.12
C SER A 39 13.30 -9.73 -0.79
N VAL A 40 13.60 -10.02 -2.06
CA VAL A 40 12.61 -10.47 -3.06
C VAL A 40 12.73 -11.97 -3.36
N SER A 41 13.89 -12.58 -3.10
CA SER A 41 14.26 -13.88 -3.71
C SER A 41 14.60 -15.01 -2.72
N ASP A 42 14.49 -14.83 -1.40
CA ASP A 42 14.78 -15.92 -0.44
C ASP A 42 13.61 -16.93 -0.36
N PRO A 43 13.74 -18.14 -0.93
CA PRO A 43 12.67 -19.14 -0.93
C PRO A 43 12.36 -19.64 0.48
N ASN A 44 13.30 -19.53 1.42
CA ASN A 44 13.13 -19.97 2.81
C ASN A 44 12.31 -18.99 3.67
N GLN A 45 12.00 -17.80 3.12
CA GLN A 45 11.12 -16.80 3.74
C GLN A 45 9.74 -16.71 3.08
N MET A 46 9.51 -17.45 1.99
CA MET A 46 8.21 -17.51 1.31
C MET A 46 7.17 -18.27 2.12
N ASP A 47 5.92 -17.82 2.02
CA ASP A 47 4.78 -18.51 2.62
C ASP A 47 4.65 -19.94 2.05
N PRO A 48 4.34 -20.97 2.85
CA PRO A 48 4.13 -22.33 2.36
C PRO A 48 3.08 -22.45 1.23
N GLU A 49 2.04 -21.62 1.25
CA GLU A 49 1.02 -21.58 0.18
C GLU A 49 1.59 -21.01 -1.12
N ILE A 50 2.51 -20.04 -1.01
CA ILE A 50 3.24 -19.48 -2.15
C ILE A 50 4.18 -20.55 -2.73
N GLN A 51 4.84 -21.35 -1.89
CA GLN A 51 5.68 -22.48 -2.34
C GLN A 51 4.85 -23.56 -3.05
N GLU A 52 3.71 -23.95 -2.47
CA GLU A 52 2.78 -24.89 -3.08
C GLU A 52 2.28 -24.39 -4.44
N LEU A 53 1.94 -23.09 -4.55
CA LEU A 53 1.57 -22.45 -5.81
C LEU A 53 2.72 -22.54 -6.82
N ILE A 54 3.96 -22.19 -6.44
CA ILE A 54 5.13 -22.27 -7.33
C ILE A 54 5.33 -23.70 -7.84
N GLU A 55 5.27 -24.70 -6.96
CA GLU A 55 5.47 -26.11 -7.30
C GLU A 55 4.40 -26.65 -8.25
N LEU A 56 3.13 -26.30 -8.01
CA LEU A 56 1.99 -26.81 -8.80
C LEU A 56 1.82 -26.11 -10.15
N THR A 57 2.20 -24.83 -10.21
CA THR A 57 1.87 -23.96 -11.34
C THR A 57 3.07 -23.60 -12.20
N GLY A 58 4.28 -23.79 -11.66
CA GLY A 58 5.53 -23.39 -12.31
C GLY A 58 5.76 -21.88 -12.36
N ILE A 59 4.90 -21.07 -11.72
CA ILE A 59 5.07 -19.62 -11.64
C ILE A 59 6.26 -19.31 -10.74
N ASN A 60 7.26 -18.61 -11.26
CA ASN A 60 8.30 -17.98 -10.44
C ASN A 60 7.99 -16.48 -10.31
N PHE A 61 8.04 -15.95 -9.09
CA PHE A 61 7.83 -14.51 -8.84
C PHE A 61 8.93 -13.65 -9.47
N ASP A 62 10.10 -14.22 -9.75
CA ASP A 62 11.16 -13.54 -10.51
C ASP A 62 10.76 -13.25 -11.96
N ASP A 63 9.86 -14.06 -12.52
CA ASP A 63 9.35 -13.95 -13.89
C ASP A 63 8.23 -12.91 -14.03
N LEU A 64 7.80 -12.28 -12.95
CA LEU A 64 6.81 -11.22 -12.97
C LEU A 64 7.36 -10.00 -13.72
N SER A 65 6.79 -9.71 -14.89
CA SER A 65 7.27 -8.67 -15.80
C SER A 65 6.53 -7.34 -15.64
N GLU A 66 5.23 -7.39 -15.38
CA GLU A 66 4.38 -6.20 -15.25
C GLU A 66 3.23 -6.43 -14.26
N ILE A 67 2.86 -5.39 -13.52
CA ILE A 67 1.61 -5.33 -12.75
C ILE A 67 0.91 -4.03 -13.12
N SER A 68 -0.40 -4.11 -13.37
CA SER A 68 -1.28 -2.96 -13.59
C SER A 68 -2.54 -3.08 -12.77
N ILE A 69 -2.98 -1.97 -12.20
CA ILE A 69 -4.20 -1.86 -11.40
C ILE A 69 -4.96 -0.62 -11.89
N THR A 70 -6.23 -0.83 -12.24
CA THR A 70 -7.17 0.26 -12.51
C THR A 70 -8.29 0.17 -11.49
N VAL A 71 -8.65 1.29 -10.89
CA VAL A 71 -9.80 1.40 -9.97
C VAL A 71 -10.60 2.62 -10.39
N GLU A 72 -11.88 2.43 -10.67
CA GLU A 72 -12.81 3.48 -11.00
C GLU A 72 -13.87 3.58 -9.90
N ALA A 73 -13.88 4.68 -9.18
CA ALA A 73 -14.95 5.02 -8.25
C ALA A 73 -15.96 5.91 -8.98
N LEU A 74 -17.21 5.46 -9.05
CA LEU A 74 -18.29 6.16 -9.74
C LEU A 74 -18.92 7.23 -8.83
N ASP A 75 -19.79 8.09 -9.40
CA ASP A 75 -20.36 9.24 -8.69
C ASP A 75 -21.17 8.84 -7.45
N GLU A 76 -21.74 7.63 -7.48
CA GLU A 76 -22.56 7.00 -6.46
C GLU A 76 -21.80 6.66 -5.18
N ILE A 77 -20.46 6.58 -5.20
CA ILE A 77 -19.63 6.33 -4.01
C ILE A 77 -19.86 7.37 -2.90
N LYS A 78 -20.25 8.59 -3.30
CA LYS A 78 -20.59 9.68 -2.38
C LYS A 78 -21.84 9.34 -1.57
N LYS A 79 -22.84 8.74 -2.22
CA LYS A 79 -24.11 8.33 -1.59
C LYS A 79 -23.86 7.20 -0.59
N ALA A 80 -23.08 6.19 -0.97
CA ALA A 80 -22.67 5.11 -0.07
C ALA A 80 -21.98 5.64 1.20
N SER A 81 -21.04 6.58 1.05
CA SER A 81 -20.35 7.22 2.17
C SER A 81 -21.30 8.00 3.09
N GLN A 82 -22.23 8.78 2.51
CA GLN A 82 -23.24 9.53 3.28
C GLN A 82 -24.21 8.62 4.04
N GLU A 83 -24.53 7.46 3.47
CA GLU A 83 -25.34 6.41 4.10
C GLU A 83 -24.55 5.61 5.15
N GLY A 84 -23.24 5.81 5.25
CA GLY A 84 -22.38 5.11 6.21
C GLY A 84 -22.12 3.64 5.87
N ARG A 85 -22.31 3.25 4.62
CA ARG A 85 -22.10 1.88 4.11
C ARG A 85 -20.85 1.79 3.22
N PRO A 86 -20.22 0.61 3.10
CA PRO A 86 -19.19 0.39 2.09
C PRO A 86 -19.77 0.58 0.67
N PRO A 87 -18.93 1.01 -0.29
CA PRO A 87 -19.37 1.08 -1.68
C PRO A 87 -19.54 -0.30 -2.29
N GLN A 88 -20.52 -0.41 -3.18
CA GLN A 88 -20.81 -1.62 -3.93
C GLN A 88 -19.84 -1.80 -5.09
N VAL A 89 -19.15 -2.94 -5.10
CA VAL A 89 -18.31 -3.36 -6.21
C VAL A 89 -19.20 -3.82 -7.36
N GLY A 90 -19.00 -3.22 -8.54
CA GLY A 90 -19.87 -3.39 -9.71
C GLY A 90 -20.58 -2.10 -10.09
N THR A 91 -21.34 -1.54 -9.15
CA THR A 91 -22.21 -0.38 -9.40
C THR A 91 -21.64 0.96 -8.96
N GLU A 92 -20.74 0.97 -7.95
CA GLU A 92 -20.18 2.19 -7.37
C GLU A 92 -18.65 2.21 -7.39
N LEU A 93 -18.04 1.02 -7.45
CA LEU A 93 -16.61 0.82 -7.53
C LEU A 93 -16.31 -0.30 -8.54
N GLU A 94 -15.54 0.01 -9.56
CA GLU A 94 -15.02 -0.97 -10.52
C GLU A 94 -13.51 -1.11 -10.32
N PHE A 95 -12.98 -2.30 -10.57
CA PHE A 95 -11.54 -2.51 -10.57
C PHE A 95 -11.12 -3.54 -11.60
N PHE A 96 -9.87 -3.42 -12.01
CA PHE A 96 -9.21 -4.36 -12.89
C PHE A 96 -7.74 -4.50 -12.50
N PHE A 97 -7.30 -5.73 -12.34
CA PHE A 97 -5.93 -6.10 -12.06
C PHE A 97 -5.40 -6.93 -13.22
N ASP A 98 -4.22 -6.58 -13.72
CA ASP A 98 -3.47 -7.33 -14.73
C ASP A 98 -2.06 -7.60 -14.19
N ALA A 99 -1.61 -8.85 -14.29
CA ALA A 99 -0.22 -9.21 -14.06
C ALA A 99 0.31 -10.00 -15.24
N LYS A 100 1.50 -9.64 -15.73
CA LYS A 100 2.21 -10.39 -16.77
C LYS A 100 3.37 -11.13 -16.17
N VAL A 101 3.48 -12.40 -16.51
CA VAL A 101 4.57 -13.28 -16.11
C VAL A 101 5.21 -13.84 -17.37
N LYS A 102 6.54 -13.91 -17.37
CA LYS A 102 7.31 -14.51 -18.45
C LYS A 102 7.14 -16.02 -18.45
N GLY A 103 7.04 -16.60 -19.63
CA GLY A 103 6.81 -18.02 -19.83
C GLY A 103 5.34 -18.39 -19.91
N LYS A 104 5.11 -19.70 -20.05
CA LYS A 104 3.78 -20.27 -20.20
C LYS A 104 3.35 -20.87 -18.87
N VAL A 105 2.12 -20.56 -18.49
CA VAL A 105 1.50 -21.03 -17.25
C VAL A 105 0.42 -22.08 -17.54
N ASP A 106 0.34 -23.11 -16.68
CA ASP A 106 -0.76 -24.08 -16.73
C ASP A 106 -2.00 -23.53 -16.01
N ALA A 107 -2.90 -22.92 -16.78
CA ALA A 107 -4.13 -22.35 -16.26
C ALA A 107 -5.04 -23.38 -15.57
N ALA A 108 -5.00 -24.64 -15.98
CA ALA A 108 -5.85 -25.69 -15.39
C ALA A 108 -5.40 -26.00 -13.96
N ASN A 109 -4.09 -26.18 -13.74
CA ASN A 109 -3.55 -26.43 -12.41
C ASN A 109 -3.80 -25.24 -11.45
N ILE A 110 -3.77 -24.01 -11.97
CA ILE A 110 -4.06 -22.82 -11.16
C ILE A 110 -5.51 -22.79 -10.73
N PHE A 111 -6.44 -23.05 -11.64
CA PHE A 111 -7.86 -23.05 -11.29
C PHE A 111 -8.19 -24.19 -10.33
N GLU A 112 -7.58 -25.37 -10.48
CA GLU A 112 -7.70 -26.45 -9.50
C GLU A 112 -7.18 -26.04 -8.12
N PHE A 113 -6.02 -25.38 -8.04
CA PHE A 113 -5.49 -24.86 -6.78
C PHE A 113 -6.45 -23.84 -6.14
N ILE A 114 -6.95 -22.87 -6.93
CA ILE A 114 -7.91 -21.87 -6.46
C ILE A 114 -9.20 -22.54 -5.96
N LEU A 115 -9.74 -23.51 -6.70
CA LEU A 115 -10.94 -24.24 -6.32
C LEU A 115 -10.75 -25.05 -5.04
N ALA A 116 -9.59 -25.67 -4.85
CA ALA A 116 -9.24 -26.39 -3.63
C ALA A 116 -9.20 -25.45 -2.41
N LYS A 117 -8.63 -24.24 -2.56
CA LYS A 117 -8.63 -23.23 -1.50
C LYS A 117 -10.03 -22.68 -1.22
N MET A 118 -10.84 -22.47 -2.24
CA MET A 118 -12.26 -22.08 -2.08
C MET A 118 -13.07 -23.14 -1.32
N GLU A 119 -12.80 -24.42 -1.56
CA GLU A 119 -13.44 -25.52 -0.83
C GLU A 119 -13.04 -25.52 0.65
N GLU A 120 -11.75 -25.32 0.94
CA GLU A 120 -11.20 -25.21 2.30
C GLU A 120 -11.81 -24.03 3.09
N GLU A 121 -11.96 -22.87 2.46
CA GLU A 121 -12.46 -21.65 3.10
C GLU A 121 -13.99 -21.54 3.16
N ARG A 122 -14.70 -22.21 2.23
CA ARG A 122 -16.16 -22.12 2.09
C ARG A 122 -16.79 -23.50 2.22
N SER A 123 -16.98 -24.20 1.10
CA SER A 123 -17.60 -25.53 1.07
C SER A 123 -17.41 -26.23 -0.27
N GLU A 124 -17.57 -27.55 -0.27
CA GLU A 124 -17.61 -28.36 -1.49
C GLU A 124 -18.72 -27.91 -2.46
N LYS A 125 -19.85 -27.43 -1.93
CA LYS A 125 -20.94 -26.88 -2.76
C LYS A 125 -20.50 -25.61 -3.48
N PHE A 126 -19.87 -24.68 -2.75
CA PHE A 126 -19.34 -23.44 -3.31
C PHE A 126 -18.33 -23.73 -4.43
N ARG A 127 -17.38 -24.65 -4.19
CA ARG A 127 -16.45 -25.12 -5.21
C ARG A 127 -17.18 -25.59 -6.46
N LYS A 128 -18.15 -26.51 -6.33
CA LYS A 128 -18.88 -27.08 -7.48
C LYS A 128 -19.67 -26.03 -8.26
N ASP A 129 -20.18 -25.00 -7.60
CA ASP A 129 -20.94 -23.94 -8.25
C ASP A 129 -20.02 -22.98 -9.03
N VAL A 130 -18.83 -22.67 -8.50
CA VAL A 130 -17.79 -21.89 -9.20
C VAL A 130 -17.12 -22.71 -10.32
N GLU A 131 -16.84 -23.99 -10.12
CA GLU A 131 -16.18 -24.85 -11.11
C GLU A 131 -16.97 -24.94 -12.44
N LYS A 132 -18.31 -24.87 -12.37
CA LYS A 132 -19.20 -24.87 -13.55
C LYS A 132 -19.05 -23.62 -14.41
N THR A 133 -18.48 -22.53 -13.89
CA THR A 133 -18.32 -21.28 -14.63
C THR A 133 -17.00 -21.23 -15.41
N ILE A 134 -16.14 -22.24 -15.25
CA ILE A 134 -14.88 -22.30 -15.99
C ILE A 134 -15.18 -22.35 -17.49
N THR A 135 -14.61 -21.39 -18.22
CA THR A 135 -14.64 -21.38 -19.68
C THR A 135 -13.24 -21.43 -20.25
N LYS A 136 -13.10 -22.13 -21.38
CA LYS A 136 -11.87 -22.20 -22.16
C LYS A 136 -12.20 -21.82 -23.59
N LYS A 137 -11.68 -20.69 -24.04
CA LYS A 137 -11.84 -20.21 -25.41
C LYS A 137 -10.47 -19.81 -25.96
N ASP A 138 -10.04 -20.50 -27.00
CA ASP A 138 -8.73 -20.30 -27.63
C ASP A 138 -7.58 -20.40 -26.60
N SER A 139 -6.83 -19.31 -26.40
CA SER A 139 -5.76 -19.20 -25.40
C SER A 139 -6.21 -18.56 -24.08
N LEU A 140 -7.49 -18.25 -23.92
CA LEU A 140 -8.09 -17.65 -22.72
C LEU A 140 -8.81 -18.72 -21.89
N TYR A 141 -8.37 -18.85 -20.64
CA TYR A 141 -9.04 -19.62 -19.60
C TYR A 141 -9.65 -18.62 -18.63
N SER A 142 -10.93 -18.77 -18.28
CA SER A 142 -11.58 -17.90 -17.29
C SER A 142 -12.37 -18.72 -16.30
N ILE A 143 -12.47 -18.22 -15.08
CA ILE A 143 -13.36 -18.69 -14.02
C ILE A 143 -14.11 -17.48 -13.50
N THR A 144 -15.42 -17.62 -13.37
CA THR A 144 -16.31 -16.54 -12.90
C THR A 144 -16.89 -16.92 -11.55
N ILE A 145 -16.76 -16.06 -10.55
CA ILE A 145 -17.42 -16.25 -9.26
C ILE A 145 -18.70 -15.41 -9.31
N PRO A 146 -19.89 -16.04 -9.36
CA PRO A 146 -21.15 -15.33 -9.36
C PRO A 146 -21.29 -14.44 -8.13
N SER A 147 -21.86 -13.25 -8.28
CA SER A 147 -22.03 -12.30 -7.16
C SER A 147 -22.85 -12.90 -6.01
N GLU A 148 -23.83 -13.76 -6.31
CA GLU A 148 -24.68 -14.41 -5.30
C GLU A 148 -23.92 -15.40 -4.42
N LEU A 149 -22.71 -15.81 -4.83
CA LEU A 149 -21.83 -16.66 -4.02
C LEU A 149 -20.81 -15.84 -3.20
N LEU A 150 -20.52 -14.60 -3.61
CA LEU A 150 -19.47 -13.78 -2.98
C LEU A 150 -19.89 -13.16 -1.66
N ASP A 151 -21.17 -12.84 -1.50
CA ASP A 151 -21.70 -12.14 -0.33
C ASP A 151 -22.96 -12.82 0.19
N GLU A 152 -22.88 -13.46 1.37
CA GLU A 152 -24.07 -14.08 2.02
C GLU A 152 -25.11 -13.04 2.45
N ASP A 153 -24.70 -11.76 2.56
CA ASP A 153 -25.53 -10.62 2.95
C ASP A 153 -25.88 -9.68 1.76
N GLU A 154 -25.50 -10.00 0.51
CA GLU A 154 -25.83 -9.29 -0.76
C GLU A 154 -25.49 -7.77 -0.86
N GLU A 155 -24.77 -7.17 0.08
CA GLU A 155 -24.67 -5.70 0.15
C GLU A 155 -23.40 -5.09 -0.48
N THR A 156 -22.32 -5.85 -0.70
CA THR A 156 -21.00 -5.26 -1.03
C THR A 156 -20.45 -5.59 -2.41
N VAL A 157 -20.70 -6.78 -2.95
CA VAL A 157 -20.31 -7.17 -4.31
C VAL A 157 -21.56 -7.58 -5.07
N VAL A 158 -21.95 -6.75 -6.05
CA VAL A 158 -23.24 -6.91 -6.74
C VAL A 158 -23.09 -7.39 -8.18
N GLU A 159 -21.85 -7.58 -8.64
CA GLU A 159 -21.51 -8.12 -9.97
C GLU A 159 -20.53 -9.28 -9.87
N ASP A 160 -20.57 -10.18 -10.85
CA ASP A 160 -19.70 -11.35 -10.90
C ASP A 160 -18.22 -10.95 -10.95
N LEU A 161 -17.37 -11.75 -10.31
CA LEU A 161 -15.92 -11.55 -10.39
C LEU A 161 -15.33 -12.53 -11.40
N ILE A 162 -14.62 -12.02 -12.40
CA ILE A 162 -13.92 -12.86 -13.38
C ILE A 162 -12.43 -12.88 -13.11
N PHE A 163 -11.86 -14.09 -13.03
CA PHE A 163 -10.43 -14.32 -13.08
C PHE A 163 -10.10 -15.04 -14.39
N SER A 164 -9.11 -14.56 -15.13
CA SER A 164 -8.71 -15.17 -16.38
C SER A 164 -7.21 -15.22 -16.58
N ILE A 165 -6.77 -16.26 -17.28
CA ILE A 165 -5.39 -16.51 -17.63
C ILE A 165 -5.34 -16.64 -19.15
N SER A 166 -4.53 -15.81 -19.78
CA SER A 166 -4.25 -15.91 -21.21
C SER A 166 -2.77 -16.03 -21.47
N HIS A 167 -2.43 -16.55 -22.64
CA HIS A 167 -1.06 -16.67 -23.09
C HIS A 167 -0.90 -15.96 -24.44
N ASP A 168 0.10 -15.08 -24.54
CA ASP A 168 0.43 -14.29 -25.72
C ASP A 168 1.95 -14.18 -25.87
N GLY A 169 2.50 -14.81 -26.90
CA GLY A 169 3.95 -14.86 -27.14
C GLY A 169 4.71 -15.51 -25.97
N ASP A 170 5.70 -14.79 -25.45
CA ASP A 170 6.55 -15.26 -24.34
C ASP A 170 5.96 -14.99 -22.96
N TYR A 171 4.70 -14.54 -22.86
CA TYR A 171 4.08 -14.11 -21.62
C TYR A 171 2.74 -14.78 -21.35
N SER A 172 2.44 -14.96 -20.07
CA SER A 172 1.11 -15.28 -19.56
C SER A 172 0.56 -14.08 -18.79
N SER A 173 -0.69 -13.71 -19.08
CA SER A 173 -1.41 -12.62 -18.42
C SER A 173 -2.48 -13.16 -17.49
N PHE A 174 -2.47 -12.68 -16.24
CA PHE A 174 -3.46 -12.94 -15.21
C PHE A 174 -4.32 -11.70 -15.04
N GLN A 175 -5.62 -11.86 -15.17
CA GLN A 175 -6.57 -10.76 -15.18
C GLN A 175 -7.68 -11.01 -14.16
N LEU A 176 -7.93 -10.07 -13.28
CA LEU A 176 -9.00 -10.12 -12.27
C LEU A 176 -9.82 -8.84 -12.31
N GLY A 177 -11.14 -8.94 -12.40
CA GLY A 177 -12.03 -7.78 -12.39
C GLY A 177 -13.48 -8.15 -12.63
N LEU A 178 -14.26 -7.18 -13.11
CA LEU A 178 -15.69 -7.33 -13.41
C LEU A 178 -15.94 -7.65 -14.89
N PRO A 179 -17.09 -8.25 -15.26
CA PRO A 179 -17.31 -8.84 -16.58
C PRO A 179 -17.85 -7.84 -17.60
N ASP A 180 -18.61 -6.81 -17.18
CA ASP A 180 -19.31 -5.91 -18.09
C ASP A 180 -18.45 -4.71 -18.53
N LYS A 181 -18.63 -4.34 -19.81
CA LYS A 181 -18.04 -3.24 -20.59
C LYS A 181 -16.64 -3.43 -21.16
N LYS A 182 -16.60 -4.15 -22.30
CA LYS A 182 -15.70 -3.92 -23.47
C LYS A 182 -14.17 -3.99 -23.26
N GLN A 183 -13.66 -4.41 -22.09
CA GLN A 183 -12.26 -4.15 -21.69
C GLN A 183 -11.40 -5.37 -21.32
N LEU A 184 -11.74 -6.62 -21.65
CA LEU A 184 -10.70 -7.66 -21.69
C LEU A 184 -9.72 -7.45 -22.86
N GLY A 185 -10.20 -6.90 -23.99
CA GLY A 185 -9.40 -6.68 -25.19
C GLY A 185 -8.68 -5.33 -25.29
N LYS A 186 -9.04 -4.35 -24.47
CA LYS A 186 -8.47 -2.97 -24.50
C LYS A 186 -7.46 -2.69 -23.38
N ILE A 187 -7.38 -3.56 -22.37
CA ILE A 187 -6.34 -3.55 -21.33
C ILE A 187 -5.12 -4.39 -21.74
N ARG A 188 -5.11 -4.94 -22.98
CA ARG A 188 -3.86 -5.31 -23.64
C ARG A 188 -3.03 -4.05 -23.82
N GLY A 189 -1.90 -3.98 -23.11
CA GLY A 189 -0.95 -2.87 -23.09
C GLY A 189 -0.69 -2.23 -24.46
N GLY A 190 -1.48 -1.21 -24.79
CA GLY A 190 -1.44 -0.50 -26.05
C GLY A 190 -1.54 0.99 -25.78
N GLU A 191 -0.38 1.64 -25.67
CA GLU A 191 0.00 3.05 -25.86
C GLU A 191 -0.92 4.23 -25.48
N ASN A 192 -2.21 4.06 -25.19
CA ASN A 192 -3.17 5.13 -24.89
C ASN A 192 -3.97 4.78 -23.64
N SER A 193 -3.51 5.30 -22.50
CA SER A 193 -4.32 5.38 -21.29
C SER A 193 -5.58 6.22 -21.56
N SER A 194 -6.66 5.97 -20.80
CA SER A 194 -7.82 6.87 -20.76
C SER A 194 -7.49 8.26 -20.18
N LEU A 195 -6.31 8.40 -19.56
CA LEU A 195 -5.81 9.65 -18.99
C LEU A 195 -4.88 10.37 -19.97
N ASN A 196 -5.20 11.63 -20.28
CA ASN A 196 -4.39 12.51 -21.11
C ASN A 196 -2.98 12.68 -20.53
N CYS A 197 -2.86 12.88 -19.21
CA CYS A 197 -1.57 13.07 -18.56
C CYS A 197 -0.60 11.93 -18.88
N LEU A 198 -1.05 10.67 -18.85
CA LEU A 198 -0.20 9.52 -19.11
C LEU A 198 0.19 9.39 -20.59
N ASN A 199 -0.66 9.88 -21.52
CA ASN A 199 -0.39 9.81 -22.95
C ASN A 199 0.66 10.84 -23.40
N VAL A 200 0.79 11.95 -22.68
CA VAL A 200 1.76 13.02 -22.98
C VAL A 200 3.06 12.95 -22.18
N MET A 201 3.11 12.09 -21.15
CA MET A 201 4.31 11.80 -20.36
C MET A 201 5.32 10.93 -21.12
N ALA A 202 6.55 10.86 -20.60
CA ALA A 202 7.63 10.07 -21.18
C ALA A 202 7.21 8.59 -21.38
N LYS A 203 7.50 8.03 -22.56
CA LYS A 203 7.09 6.65 -22.90
C LYS A 203 7.93 5.58 -22.20
N ASP A 204 9.20 5.88 -21.91
CA ASP A 204 10.18 5.02 -21.22
C ASP A 204 10.01 5.03 -19.70
N ARG A 205 8.77 5.09 -19.23
CA ARG A 205 8.43 5.08 -17.81
C ARG A 205 8.18 3.65 -17.35
N GLN A 206 8.75 3.27 -16.21
CA GLN A 206 8.55 1.94 -15.64
C GLN A 206 7.54 1.94 -14.50
N ILE A 207 7.40 3.03 -13.75
CA ILE A 207 6.35 3.18 -12.74
C ILE A 207 5.46 4.32 -13.17
N THR A 208 4.15 4.10 -13.14
CA THR A 208 3.15 5.10 -13.52
C THR A 208 2.00 5.11 -12.53
N LEU A 209 1.58 6.29 -12.13
CA LEU A 209 0.36 6.56 -11.37
C LEU A 209 -0.42 7.65 -12.11
N GLY A 210 -1.68 7.42 -12.38
CA GLY A 210 -2.58 8.40 -12.98
C GLY A 210 -3.87 8.50 -12.17
N VAL A 211 -4.36 9.72 -11.96
CA VAL A 211 -5.60 10.00 -11.25
C VAL A 211 -6.42 10.99 -12.06
N LYS A 212 -7.65 10.63 -12.38
CA LYS A 212 -8.68 11.58 -12.85
C LYS A 212 -9.36 12.22 -11.65
N ILE A 213 -9.49 13.54 -11.68
CA ILE A 213 -10.03 14.34 -10.59
C ILE A 213 -11.38 14.92 -11.02
N ASP A 214 -12.43 14.57 -10.27
CA ASP A 214 -13.75 15.19 -10.39
C ASP A 214 -13.65 16.71 -10.08
N PRO A 215 -14.08 17.60 -11.00
CA PRO A 215 -14.07 19.04 -10.76
C PRO A 215 -14.81 19.47 -9.48
N ALA A 216 -15.82 18.71 -9.04
CA ALA A 216 -16.56 18.98 -7.81
C ALA A 216 -15.69 18.93 -6.56
N LEU A 217 -14.52 18.27 -6.61
CA LEU A 217 -13.53 18.28 -5.53
C LEU A 217 -13.13 19.72 -5.16
N TRP A 218 -12.95 20.59 -6.15
CA TRP A 218 -12.44 21.95 -5.95
C TRP A 218 -13.48 22.95 -5.45
N GLU A 219 -14.76 22.59 -5.48
CA GLU A 219 -15.84 23.44 -4.96
C GLU A 219 -16.10 23.23 -3.46
N ARG A 220 -15.39 22.29 -2.83
CA ARG A 220 -15.58 21.99 -1.42
C ARG A 220 -15.02 23.11 -0.51
N PRO A 221 -15.63 23.36 0.66
CA PRO A 221 -15.24 24.45 1.56
C PRO A 221 -13.76 24.46 1.96
N GLU A 222 -13.13 23.28 2.08
CA GLU A 222 -11.73 23.12 2.46
C GLU A 222 -10.80 23.83 1.47
N PHE A 223 -11.11 23.75 0.17
CA PHE A 223 -10.35 24.37 -0.91
C PHE A 223 -10.72 25.84 -1.16
N ASN A 224 -11.83 26.32 -0.58
CA ASN A 224 -12.27 27.71 -0.69
C ASN A 224 -11.76 28.61 0.47
N SER A 225 -11.26 28.02 1.56
CA SER A 225 -10.85 28.73 2.79
C SER A 225 -9.60 29.62 2.66
N GLN A 226 -8.82 29.50 1.58
CA GLN A 226 -7.57 30.27 1.38
C GLN A 226 -7.70 31.53 0.51
N GLN A 227 -8.92 31.92 0.11
CA GLN A 227 -9.15 33.09 -0.75
C GLN A 227 -8.76 34.45 -0.12
N GLN A 228 -8.45 34.50 1.17
CA GLN A 228 -8.11 35.75 1.87
C GLN A 228 -6.66 36.23 1.65
N ASN A 229 -5.78 35.39 1.09
CA ASN A 229 -4.41 35.81 0.77
C ASN A 229 -4.28 36.14 -0.74
N PRO A 230 -4.02 37.42 -1.10
CA PRO A 230 -3.93 37.87 -2.48
C PRO A 230 -2.90 37.10 -3.33
N LEU A 231 -1.83 36.56 -2.71
CA LEU A 231 -0.83 35.73 -3.39
C LEU A 231 -1.41 34.41 -3.92
N PHE A 232 -2.49 33.91 -3.32
CA PHE A 232 -3.12 32.63 -3.66
C PHE A 232 -4.45 32.79 -4.40
N ALA A 233 -4.98 34.01 -4.51
CA ALA A 233 -6.24 34.28 -5.23
C ALA A 233 -6.16 33.92 -6.73
N GLY A 234 -5.01 34.16 -7.39
CA GLY A 234 -4.76 33.72 -8.76
C GLY A 234 -4.53 32.20 -8.90
N LEU A 235 -4.05 31.56 -7.84
CA LEU A 235 -3.81 30.11 -7.78
C LEU A 235 -5.12 29.33 -7.64
N ALA A 236 -6.09 29.85 -6.88
CA ALA A 236 -7.38 29.18 -6.68
C ALA A 236 -8.09 28.83 -8.00
N ASN A 237 -8.10 29.76 -8.95
CA ASN A 237 -8.69 29.53 -10.28
C ASN A 237 -7.91 28.49 -11.10
N SER A 238 -6.58 28.47 -10.95
CA SER A 238 -5.70 27.53 -11.65
C SER A 238 -5.85 26.11 -11.09
N VAL A 239 -5.96 25.97 -9.76
CA VAL A 239 -6.21 24.71 -9.05
C VAL A 239 -7.58 24.13 -9.41
N LYS A 240 -8.64 24.97 -9.45
CA LYS A 240 -9.97 24.57 -9.95
C LYS A 240 -9.94 24.05 -11.40
N GLY A 241 -8.88 24.39 -12.14
CA GLY A 241 -8.64 23.92 -13.49
C GLY A 241 -8.13 22.47 -13.58
N ILE A 242 -7.61 21.88 -12.51
CA ILE A 242 -7.00 20.54 -12.54
C ILE A 242 -8.05 19.47 -12.84
N ARG A 243 -7.72 18.55 -13.75
CA ARG A 243 -8.56 17.44 -14.20
C ARG A 243 -7.89 16.08 -14.06
N GLU A 244 -6.58 16.03 -14.24
CA GLU A 244 -5.83 14.79 -14.08
C GLU A 244 -4.48 15.08 -13.44
N PHE A 245 -3.98 14.11 -12.69
CA PHE A 245 -2.67 14.10 -12.10
C PHE A 245 -1.95 12.82 -12.51
N GLY A 246 -0.76 12.94 -13.08
CA GLY A 246 0.11 11.84 -13.46
C GLY A 246 1.44 11.94 -12.72
N LEU A 247 1.96 10.80 -12.29
CA LEU A 247 3.30 10.64 -11.74
C LEU A 247 3.96 9.46 -12.44
N SER A 248 5.21 9.60 -12.85
CA SER A 248 5.97 8.52 -13.42
C SER A 248 7.41 8.50 -12.90
N ILE A 249 8.00 7.31 -12.90
CA ILE A 249 9.40 7.07 -12.57
C ILE A 249 10.04 6.30 -13.72
N SER A 250 11.18 6.82 -14.19
CA SER A 250 11.98 6.24 -15.25
C SER A 250 13.34 5.81 -14.70
N PHE A 251 13.61 4.51 -14.69
CA PHE A 251 14.92 3.95 -14.37
C PHE A 251 15.78 3.96 -15.62
N ARG A 252 16.74 4.88 -15.68
CA ARG A 252 17.67 5.01 -16.82
C ARG A 252 19.00 4.31 -16.51
N ASP A 253 19.97 4.46 -17.39
CA ASP A 253 21.28 3.82 -17.17
C ASP A 253 22.04 4.37 -15.97
N LYS A 254 21.92 5.68 -15.71
CA LYS A 254 22.70 6.39 -14.68
C LYS A 254 21.87 7.26 -13.76
N THR A 255 20.59 7.46 -14.07
CA THR A 255 19.72 8.40 -13.37
C THR A 255 18.35 7.77 -13.11
N LEU A 256 17.67 8.31 -12.12
CA LEU A 256 16.26 8.04 -11.85
C LEU A 256 15.46 9.30 -12.21
N GLY A 257 14.66 9.21 -13.25
CA GLY A 257 13.77 10.29 -13.66
C GLY A 257 12.48 10.25 -12.87
N PHE A 258 12.06 11.39 -12.33
CA PHE A 258 10.70 11.58 -11.83
C PHE A 258 10.00 12.62 -12.70
N GLU A 259 8.78 12.32 -13.12
CA GLU A 259 7.94 13.25 -13.87
C GLU A 259 6.56 13.34 -13.20
N ILE A 260 6.10 14.57 -12.98
CA ILE A 260 4.74 14.90 -12.60
C ILE A 260 4.10 15.59 -13.80
N CYS A 261 2.90 15.18 -14.17
CA CYS A 261 2.07 15.84 -15.18
C CYS A 261 0.72 16.22 -14.60
N VAL A 262 0.34 17.49 -14.69
CA VAL A 262 -0.99 17.98 -14.30
C VAL A 262 -1.73 18.40 -15.57
N ASN A 263 -2.83 17.71 -15.89
CA ASN A 263 -3.72 18.12 -16.97
C ASN A 263 -4.80 19.06 -16.44
N CYS A 264 -5.06 20.14 -17.16
CA CYS A 264 -6.04 21.15 -16.81
C CYS A 264 -7.20 21.23 -17.83
N LYS A 265 -8.31 21.84 -17.42
CA LYS A 265 -9.45 22.13 -18.28
C LYS A 265 -9.09 23.01 -19.48
N ASP A 266 -8.18 23.97 -19.26
CA ASP A 266 -7.74 24.98 -20.22
C ASP A 266 -6.27 25.38 -20.01
N THR A 267 -5.71 26.05 -21.01
CA THR A 267 -4.32 26.52 -21.03
C THR A 267 -4.04 27.62 -20.00
N GLN A 268 -5.02 28.43 -19.63
CA GLN A 268 -4.81 29.51 -18.66
C GLN A 268 -4.56 28.96 -17.26
N SER A 269 -5.31 27.93 -16.88
CA SER A 269 -5.12 27.19 -15.64
C SER A 269 -3.76 26.49 -15.61
N ALA A 270 -3.34 25.87 -16.72
CA ALA A 270 -2.02 25.26 -16.84
C ALA A 270 -0.89 26.28 -16.69
N LEU A 271 -0.97 27.41 -17.40
CA LEU A 271 0.02 28.50 -17.29
C LEU A 271 0.10 29.08 -15.88
N GLY A 272 -1.05 29.25 -15.20
CA GLY A 272 -1.11 29.70 -13.82
C GLY A 272 -0.40 28.75 -12.85
N LEU A 273 -0.69 27.44 -12.94
CA LEU A 273 -0.02 26.41 -12.13
C LEU A 273 1.49 26.35 -12.41
N TRP A 274 1.89 26.40 -13.68
CA TRP A 274 3.29 26.41 -14.07
C TRP A 274 4.05 27.63 -13.53
N THR A 275 3.42 28.80 -13.56
CA THR A 275 4.00 30.05 -13.00
C THR A 275 4.26 29.90 -11.50
N VAL A 276 3.34 29.28 -10.76
CA VAL A 276 3.53 29.00 -9.34
C VAL A 276 4.62 27.96 -9.09
N ALA A 277 4.71 26.91 -9.90
CA ALA A 277 5.78 25.93 -9.81
C ALA A 277 7.16 26.58 -10.04
N GLN A 278 7.28 27.45 -11.04
CA GLN A 278 8.51 28.22 -11.31
C GLN A 278 8.86 29.19 -10.17
N GLY A 279 7.88 29.95 -9.68
CA GLY A 279 8.07 30.88 -8.56
C GLY A 279 8.50 30.16 -7.28
N GLY A 280 7.86 29.03 -6.95
CA GLY A 280 8.20 28.19 -5.81
C GLY A 280 9.62 27.63 -5.91
N LEU A 281 10.03 27.15 -7.09
CA LEU A 281 11.39 26.67 -7.33
C LEU A 281 12.43 27.80 -7.14
N GLY A 282 12.15 28.99 -7.68
CA GLY A 282 13.03 30.16 -7.50
C GLY A 282 13.16 30.57 -6.03
N MET A 283 12.05 30.60 -5.29
CA MET A 283 12.07 30.90 -3.85
C MET A 283 12.83 29.84 -3.04
N ALA A 284 12.69 28.55 -3.38
CA ALA A 284 13.45 27.49 -2.73
C ALA A 284 14.96 27.63 -2.99
N GLN A 285 15.37 27.93 -4.22
CA GLN A 285 16.76 28.19 -4.58
C GLN A 285 17.33 29.41 -3.82
N LEU A 286 16.56 30.50 -3.71
CA LEU A 286 16.95 31.70 -2.97
C LEU A 286 17.07 31.46 -1.46
N ALA A 287 16.10 30.78 -0.86
CA ALA A 287 16.11 30.48 0.58
C ALA A 287 17.34 29.63 0.96
N MET A 288 17.73 28.67 0.11
CA MET A 288 18.92 27.86 0.34
C MET A 288 20.22 28.68 0.19
N ALA A 289 20.30 29.56 -0.81
CA ALA A 289 21.46 30.44 -0.99
C ALA A 289 21.66 31.41 0.20
N GLN A 290 20.59 31.85 0.86
CA GLN A 290 20.65 32.75 2.01
C GLN A 290 21.13 32.07 3.31
N ASN A 291 20.93 30.75 3.45
CA ASN A 291 21.33 30.00 4.65
C ASN A 291 22.83 29.63 4.70
N GLY A 292 23.64 30.11 3.75
CA GLY A 292 25.09 29.83 3.70
C GLY A 292 25.45 28.39 3.31
N ASN A 293 24.46 27.51 3.12
CA ASN A 293 24.62 26.17 2.59
C ASN A 293 24.54 26.19 1.06
N GLN A 294 25.36 25.37 0.40
CA GLN A 294 25.25 25.18 -1.04
C GLN A 294 23.89 24.51 -1.33
N ALA A 295 23.11 25.09 -2.25
CA ALA A 295 21.84 24.50 -2.66
C ALA A 295 22.08 23.08 -3.21
N PRO A 296 21.30 22.06 -2.81
CA PRO A 296 21.46 20.70 -3.30
C PRO A 296 21.47 20.67 -4.83
N ALA A 297 22.40 19.93 -5.42
CA ALA A 297 22.59 19.91 -6.88
C ALA A 297 21.32 19.45 -7.64
N ILE A 298 20.44 18.71 -6.97
CA ILE A 298 19.15 18.27 -7.50
C ILE A 298 18.22 19.43 -7.87
N LEU A 299 18.28 20.57 -7.16
CA LEU A 299 17.39 21.71 -7.43
C LEU A 299 17.65 22.34 -8.81
N SER A 300 18.88 22.27 -9.34
CA SER A 300 19.18 22.76 -10.69
C SER A 300 18.76 21.76 -11.78
N ARG A 301 18.40 20.53 -11.42
CA ARG A 301 17.88 19.50 -12.35
C ARG A 301 16.36 19.45 -12.40
N ILE A 302 15.67 20.22 -11.57
CA ILE A 302 14.21 20.38 -11.65
C ILE A 302 13.88 21.27 -12.86
N LYS A 303 13.16 20.70 -13.82
CA LYS A 303 12.63 21.39 -14.99
C LYS A 303 11.12 21.44 -14.89
N THR A 304 10.52 22.61 -15.09
CA THR A 304 9.06 22.69 -15.22
C THR A 304 8.67 23.31 -16.56
N GLN A 305 7.58 22.84 -17.14
CA GLN A 305 7.13 23.25 -18.47
C GLN A 305 5.60 23.26 -18.52
N ALA A 306 5.02 24.21 -19.24
CA ALA A 306 3.62 24.14 -19.66
C ALA A 306 3.55 23.90 -21.17
N VAL A 307 2.75 22.92 -21.60
CA VAL A 307 2.45 22.65 -23.01
C VAL A 307 0.94 22.45 -23.14
N GLU A 308 0.28 23.31 -23.91
CA GLU A 308 -1.18 23.31 -24.08
C GLU A 308 -1.92 23.34 -22.74
N LYS A 309 -2.52 22.22 -22.33
CA LYS A 309 -3.28 22.06 -21.08
C LYS A 309 -2.51 21.30 -20.01
N ASN A 310 -1.25 20.95 -20.26
CA ASN A 310 -0.43 20.08 -19.41
C ASN A 310 0.69 20.88 -18.76
N VAL A 311 0.91 20.63 -17.47
CA VAL A 311 2.03 21.17 -16.70
C VAL A 311 2.92 20.01 -16.28
N PHE A 312 4.20 20.10 -16.60
CA PHE A 312 5.19 19.09 -16.29
C PHE A 312 6.15 19.61 -15.22
N VAL A 313 6.52 18.76 -14.27
CA VAL A 313 7.67 18.93 -13.39
C VAL A 313 8.53 17.67 -13.52
N ARG A 314 9.77 17.82 -13.97
CA ARG A 314 10.70 16.73 -14.24
C ARG A 314 11.95 16.93 -13.40
N VAL A 315 12.46 15.85 -12.81
CA VAL A 315 13.74 15.87 -12.11
C VAL A 315 14.51 14.60 -12.41
N GLU A 316 15.81 14.77 -12.71
CA GLU A 316 16.76 13.66 -12.81
C GLU A 316 17.52 13.55 -11.49
N VAL A 317 17.31 12.42 -10.81
CA VAL A 317 17.99 12.08 -9.57
C VAL A 317 19.22 11.25 -9.89
N LEU A 318 20.37 11.70 -9.39
CA LEU A 318 21.64 11.00 -9.46
C LEU A 318 21.84 10.16 -8.19
N PRO A 319 22.66 9.09 -8.26
CA PRO A 319 23.03 8.34 -7.06
C PRO A 319 23.63 9.21 -5.94
N SER A 320 24.41 10.23 -6.30
CA SER A 320 24.99 11.18 -5.35
C SER A 320 23.94 12.02 -4.60
N ASP A 321 22.77 12.25 -5.21
CA ASP A 321 21.70 13.00 -4.55
C ASP A 321 21.07 12.16 -3.44
N LEU A 322 20.91 10.86 -3.68
CA LEU A 322 20.42 9.93 -2.67
C LEU A 322 21.36 9.89 -1.46
N GLU A 323 22.68 9.92 -1.71
CA GLU A 323 23.70 10.02 -0.66
C GLU A 323 23.63 11.37 0.08
N GLU A 324 23.45 12.48 -0.64
CA GLU A 324 23.28 13.81 -0.03
C GLU A 324 22.04 13.85 0.86
N PHE A 325 20.92 13.26 0.43
CA PHE A 325 19.71 13.14 1.22
C PHE A 325 19.90 12.23 2.43
N GLU A 326 20.56 11.08 2.28
CA GLU A 326 20.88 10.19 3.39
C GLU A 326 21.72 10.91 4.46
N ASN A 327 22.68 11.73 4.02
CA ASN A 327 23.55 12.50 4.90
C ASN A 327 22.84 13.71 5.55
N GLN A 328 21.95 14.40 4.84
CA GLN A 328 21.19 15.55 5.37
C GLN A 328 20.02 15.14 6.27
N PHE A 329 19.40 13.99 5.99
CA PHE A 329 18.25 13.48 6.76
C PHE A 329 18.63 12.38 7.76
N ARG A 330 19.93 12.16 8.02
CA ARG A 330 20.41 11.29 9.09
C ARG A 330 19.95 11.85 10.44
N PRO A 331 18.98 11.24 11.13
CA PRO A 331 18.68 11.64 12.50
C PRO A 331 19.82 11.09 13.35
N PHE A 332 20.66 12.00 13.88
CA PHE A 332 21.62 11.81 14.97
C PHE A 332 21.81 10.35 15.44
N SER A 333 22.52 9.55 14.65
CA SER A 333 23.15 8.32 15.13
C SER A 333 24.26 7.88 14.18
N ALA A 334 25.39 7.56 14.81
CA ALA A 334 26.59 6.96 14.24
C ALA A 334 27.48 7.87 13.38
N SER A 335 28.26 8.70 14.08
CA SER A 335 29.71 8.66 13.85
C SER A 335 30.21 7.24 14.14
N SER A 336 30.46 6.44 13.11
CA SER A 336 31.24 5.21 13.28
C SER A 336 31.99 4.85 12.01
N GLU A 337 33.15 5.49 11.85
CA GLU A 337 34.24 5.04 10.99
C GLU A 337 34.94 3.77 11.52
N SER A 338 34.24 2.94 12.31
CA SER A 338 34.79 1.74 12.96
C SER A 338 33.96 0.48 12.71
N ALA A 339 33.11 0.46 11.68
CA ALA A 339 32.23 -0.67 11.36
C ALA A 339 32.77 -1.59 10.24
N LYS A 340 34.10 -1.75 10.11
CA LYS A 340 34.73 -2.74 9.20
C LYS A 340 35.17 -4.04 9.89
N SER A 341 34.81 -4.26 11.15
CA SER A 341 35.20 -5.48 11.86
C SER A 341 34.18 -5.88 12.91
N LYS A 342 33.08 -6.50 12.46
CA LYS A 342 32.39 -7.65 13.11
C LYS A 342 31.05 -7.88 12.41
N ILE A 343 31.14 -8.51 11.23
CA ILE A 343 30.05 -9.24 10.63
C ILE A 343 29.82 -10.48 11.51
N LYS A 344 28.82 -10.43 12.38
CA LYS A 344 28.05 -11.59 12.84
C LYS A 344 26.78 -11.10 13.58
N THR A 345 25.64 -11.57 13.06
CA THR A 345 24.29 -11.71 13.67
C THR A 345 23.33 -10.52 13.75
N ILE A 346 22.31 -10.60 12.87
CA ILE A 346 20.88 -10.23 12.98
C ILE A 346 20.50 -8.76 12.72
N ASP A 347 19.75 -8.61 11.64
CA ASP A 347 18.89 -7.50 11.23
C ASP A 347 17.83 -7.17 12.31
N GLN A 348 18.24 -6.51 13.40
CA GLN A 348 17.35 -6.21 14.52
C GLN A 348 16.76 -4.81 14.41
N ASN A 349 15.42 -4.77 14.37
CA ASN A 349 14.63 -3.59 14.69
C ASN A 349 15.22 -2.89 15.94
N PRO A 350 15.41 -1.55 15.94
CA PRO A 350 16.14 -0.84 17.00
C PRO A 350 15.50 -0.93 18.39
N LEU A 351 14.31 -1.50 18.51
CA LEU A 351 13.63 -1.80 19.78
C LEU A 351 13.99 -3.15 20.37
N ILE A 352 14.43 -4.12 19.58
CA ILE A 352 14.73 -5.48 20.05
C ILE A 352 15.89 -5.42 21.04
N GLY A 353 15.75 -6.14 22.15
CA GLY A 353 16.68 -6.14 23.27
C GLY A 353 16.56 -4.93 24.21
N LYS A 354 15.73 -3.92 23.91
CA LYS A 354 15.49 -2.78 24.80
C LYS A 354 14.33 -3.05 25.75
N LYS A 355 14.36 -2.40 26.91
CA LYS A 355 13.20 -2.37 27.81
C LYS A 355 12.04 -1.63 27.15
N THR A 356 10.84 -2.17 27.36
CA THR A 356 9.58 -1.54 26.95
C THR A 356 9.47 -0.11 27.52
N PRO A 357 9.13 0.90 26.69
CA PRO A 357 8.84 2.25 27.17
C PRO A 357 7.66 2.24 28.16
N LYS A 358 7.83 2.92 29.29
CA LYS A 358 6.74 3.06 30.27
C LYS A 358 5.62 3.95 29.72
N PHE A 359 4.38 3.52 29.91
CA PHE A 359 3.19 4.33 29.64
C PHE A 359 2.00 3.87 30.48
N VAL A 360 1.09 4.81 30.73
CA VAL A 360 -0.21 4.57 31.34
C VAL A 360 -1.26 5.14 30.39
N THR A 361 -2.33 4.40 30.14
CA THR A 361 -3.45 4.86 29.32
C THR A 361 -4.79 4.32 29.81
N LYS A 362 -5.88 4.80 29.21
CA LYS A 362 -7.21 4.27 29.42
C LYS A 362 -7.48 3.09 28.50
N LEU A 363 -8.11 2.06 29.07
CA LEU A 363 -8.75 1.00 28.30
C LEU A 363 -10.13 1.46 27.80
N LEU A 364 -10.68 0.71 26.84
CA LEU A 364 -11.99 1.00 26.26
C LEU A 364 -13.14 0.92 27.29
N ASP A 365 -13.02 0.04 28.28
CA ASP A 365 -13.93 -0.11 29.42
C ASP A 365 -13.80 1.01 30.48
N GLY A 366 -12.80 1.90 30.33
CA GLY A 366 -12.53 3.02 31.23
C GLY A 366 -11.51 2.74 32.34
N GLU A 367 -11.04 1.49 32.47
CA GLU A 367 -9.98 1.14 33.41
C GLU A 367 -8.63 1.75 33.01
N ASN A 368 -7.70 1.83 33.95
CA ASN A 368 -6.34 2.29 33.68
C ASN A 368 -5.45 1.09 33.34
N PHE A 369 -4.80 1.14 32.19
CA PHE A 369 -3.73 0.22 31.80
C PHE A 369 -2.37 0.85 32.06
N ASP A 370 -1.54 0.16 32.83
CA ASP A 370 -0.14 0.52 33.07
C ASP A 370 0.72 -0.68 32.67
N ILE A 371 1.54 -0.52 31.62
CA ILE A 371 2.38 -1.59 31.10
C ILE A 371 3.36 -2.14 32.14
N ALA A 372 3.77 -1.32 33.12
CA ALA A 372 4.70 -1.75 34.16
C ALA A 372 4.08 -2.81 35.10
N LYS A 373 2.75 -2.86 35.22
CA LYS A 373 2.04 -3.85 36.04
C LYS A 373 2.00 -5.24 35.43
N TYR A 374 2.41 -5.38 34.16
CA TYR A 374 2.44 -6.65 33.45
C TYR A 374 3.83 -7.29 33.43
N GLN A 375 4.78 -6.75 34.20
CA GLN A 375 6.05 -7.43 34.46
C GLN A 375 5.79 -8.81 35.07
N GLY A 376 6.50 -9.83 34.59
CA GLY A 376 6.26 -11.24 34.92
C GLY A 376 5.39 -11.97 33.88
N LYS A 377 4.74 -11.25 32.95
CA LYS A 377 3.98 -11.82 31.83
C LYS A 377 4.64 -11.50 30.50
N VAL A 378 4.39 -12.36 29.51
CA VAL A 378 4.62 -12.03 28.10
C VAL A 378 3.50 -11.10 27.65
N VAL A 379 3.84 -9.92 27.12
CA VAL A 379 2.88 -8.93 26.63
C VAL A 379 2.97 -8.85 25.12
N VAL A 380 1.86 -9.09 24.45
CA VAL A 380 1.69 -8.87 23.01
C VAL A 380 0.95 -7.56 22.81
N LEU A 381 1.65 -6.54 22.32
CA LEU A 381 1.05 -5.26 21.94
C LEU A 381 0.77 -5.26 20.45
N ASP A 382 -0.47 -5.00 20.05
CA ASP A 382 -0.83 -4.85 18.63
C ASP A 382 -1.35 -3.45 18.34
N PHE A 383 -0.66 -2.70 17.49
CA PHE A 383 -1.03 -1.35 17.09
C PHE A 383 -1.95 -1.40 15.88
N TRP A 384 -3.18 -0.93 16.04
CA TRP A 384 -4.25 -1.15 15.06
C TRP A 384 -5.21 0.04 14.94
N ALA A 385 -6.11 -0.03 13.95
CA ALA A 385 -7.26 0.87 13.80
C ALA A 385 -8.42 0.19 13.05
N THR A 386 -9.67 0.62 13.24
CA THR A 386 -10.85 -0.01 12.63
C THR A 386 -10.89 0.14 11.11
N TRP A 387 -10.24 1.18 10.57
CA TRP A 387 -10.15 1.44 9.13
C TRP A 387 -9.00 0.69 8.44
N CYS A 388 -8.12 0.03 9.21
CA CYS A 388 -6.97 -0.69 8.69
C CYS A 388 -7.36 -2.14 8.37
N ALA A 389 -7.67 -2.44 7.10
CA ALA A 389 -8.11 -3.78 6.69
C ALA A 389 -7.13 -4.90 7.08
N PRO A 390 -5.80 -4.77 6.90
CA PRO A 390 -4.85 -5.80 7.36
C PRO A 390 -4.86 -5.97 8.89
N CYS A 391 -5.06 -4.90 9.66
CA CYS A 391 -5.17 -4.99 11.11
C CYS A 391 -6.43 -5.76 11.52
N VAL A 392 -7.56 -5.49 10.85
CA VAL A 392 -8.82 -6.18 11.11
C VAL A 392 -8.71 -7.67 10.81
N ARG A 393 -7.95 -8.06 9.78
CA ARG A 393 -7.63 -9.47 9.49
C ARG A 393 -6.71 -10.11 10.53
N ALA A 394 -5.81 -9.34 11.13
CA ALA A 394 -4.87 -9.82 12.15
C ALA A 394 -5.54 -10.10 13.51
N LEU A 395 -6.53 -9.29 13.90
CA LEU A 395 -7.15 -9.36 15.24
C LEU A 395 -7.65 -10.76 15.63
N PRO A 396 -8.43 -11.50 14.80
CA PRO A 396 -8.88 -12.85 15.15
C PRO A 396 -7.71 -13.81 15.40
N GLN A 397 -6.65 -13.75 14.58
CA GLN A 397 -5.48 -14.60 14.74
C GLN A 397 -4.70 -14.29 16.02
N LEU A 398 -4.55 -13.01 16.36
CA LEU A 398 -3.91 -12.58 17.60
C LEU A 398 -4.70 -13.06 18.82
N ILE A 399 -6.02 -12.91 18.80
CA ILE A 399 -6.91 -13.39 19.86
C ILE A 399 -6.79 -14.90 20.01
N GLU A 400 -6.86 -15.63 18.91
CA GLU A 400 -6.81 -17.10 18.91
C GLU A 400 -5.49 -17.62 19.48
N VAL A 401 -4.34 -17.12 19.00
CA VAL A 401 -3.01 -17.53 19.49
C VAL A 401 -2.85 -17.24 20.96
N THR A 402 -3.16 -16.01 21.38
CA THR A 402 -2.93 -15.60 22.78
C THR A 402 -3.90 -16.27 23.74
N SER A 403 -5.11 -16.64 23.28
CA SER A 403 -6.06 -17.43 24.07
C SER A 403 -5.64 -18.89 24.25
N GLY A 404 -4.71 -19.39 23.44
CA GLY A 404 -4.11 -20.72 23.61
C GLY A 404 -3.14 -20.83 24.80
N PHE A 405 -2.74 -19.70 25.39
CA PHE A 405 -1.86 -19.64 26.56
C PHE A 405 -2.62 -19.25 27.84
N ASP A 406 -2.05 -19.59 28.99
CA ASP A 406 -2.62 -19.18 30.28
C ASP A 406 -2.60 -17.65 30.41
N LYS A 407 -3.72 -17.06 30.84
CA LYS A 407 -3.86 -15.61 31.06
C LYS A 407 -2.93 -15.08 32.17
N SER A 408 -2.41 -15.97 33.02
CA SER A 408 -1.38 -15.64 34.00
C SER A 408 0.00 -15.47 33.38
N ASP A 409 0.27 -16.08 32.21
CA ASP A 409 1.54 -16.03 31.49
C ASP A 409 1.54 -15.03 30.33
N VAL A 410 0.42 -14.87 29.62
CA VAL A 410 0.33 -14.05 28.40
C VAL A 410 -0.82 -13.07 28.47
N VAL A 411 -0.62 -11.87 27.92
CA VAL A 411 -1.69 -10.89 27.70
C VAL A 411 -1.58 -10.28 26.31
N LEU A 412 -2.72 -10.19 25.61
CA LEU A 412 -2.88 -9.41 24.39
C LEU A 412 -3.46 -8.04 24.73
N VAL A 413 -2.83 -6.98 24.22
CA VAL A 413 -3.32 -5.61 24.36
C VAL A 413 -3.32 -4.94 23.00
N ALA A 414 -4.51 -4.69 22.47
CA ALA A 414 -4.69 -4.03 21.18
C ALA A 414 -4.69 -2.50 21.38
N VAL A 415 -3.65 -1.82 20.94
CA VAL A 415 -3.45 -0.37 21.08
C VAL A 415 -4.05 0.36 19.88
N ASN A 416 -5.26 0.91 20.05
CA ASN A 416 -5.95 1.63 18.98
C ASN A 416 -5.32 3.02 18.73
N GLN A 417 -4.98 3.30 17.47
CA GLN A 417 -4.27 4.51 17.06
C GLN A 417 -5.21 5.67 16.71
N GLY A 418 -5.57 6.48 17.70
CA GLY A 418 -6.20 7.78 17.51
C GLY A 418 -7.73 7.79 17.36
N GLU A 419 -8.44 6.67 17.53
CA GLU A 419 -9.90 6.64 17.35
C GLU A 419 -10.67 6.88 18.65
N GLY A 420 -11.89 7.42 18.50
CA GLY A 420 -12.78 7.65 19.63
C GLY A 420 -13.47 6.37 20.12
N ASN A 421 -13.70 6.27 21.43
CA ASN A 421 -14.30 5.09 22.09
C ASN A 421 -15.55 4.57 21.37
N LYS A 422 -16.49 5.46 21.00
CA LYS A 422 -17.74 5.09 20.34
C LYS A 422 -17.50 4.31 19.03
N LYS A 423 -16.55 4.75 18.22
CA LYS A 423 -16.20 4.12 16.94
C LYS A 423 -15.62 2.72 17.15
N ILE A 424 -14.70 2.60 18.10
CA ILE A 424 -14.06 1.33 18.47
C ILE A 424 -15.13 0.34 18.99
N SER A 425 -15.97 0.77 19.94
CA SER A 425 -17.01 -0.08 20.52
C SER A 425 -18.04 -0.55 19.48
N GLN A 426 -18.46 0.33 18.57
CA GLN A 426 -19.38 -0.04 17.48
C GLN A 426 -18.75 -1.07 16.54
N PHE A 427 -17.48 -0.87 16.17
CA PHE A 427 -16.75 -1.82 15.32
C PHE A 427 -16.60 -3.19 15.97
N LEU A 428 -16.17 -3.25 17.24
CA LEU A 428 -16.02 -4.52 17.96
C LEU A 428 -17.34 -5.27 18.08
N LYS A 429 -18.44 -4.55 18.34
CA LYS A 429 -19.78 -5.13 18.36
C LYS A 429 -20.19 -5.68 16.99
N GLN A 430 -19.92 -4.95 15.91
CA GLN A 430 -20.18 -5.40 14.54
C GLN A 430 -19.38 -6.65 14.19
N LYS A 431 -18.12 -6.73 14.63
CA LYS A 431 -17.23 -7.88 14.41
C LYS A 431 -17.40 -9.00 15.44
N LYS A 432 -18.33 -8.87 16.40
CA LYS A 432 -18.59 -9.85 17.47
C LYS A 432 -17.32 -10.18 18.28
N ILE A 433 -16.51 -9.17 18.59
CA ILE A 433 -15.27 -9.30 19.38
C ILE A 433 -15.50 -8.69 20.77
N ASP A 434 -15.80 -9.53 21.77
CA ASP A 434 -16.23 -9.06 23.10
C ASP A 434 -15.11 -9.08 24.16
N SER A 435 -14.04 -9.85 23.95
CA SER A 435 -13.00 -10.12 24.95
C SER A 435 -11.65 -9.43 24.70
N LEU A 436 -11.59 -8.55 23.69
CA LEU A 436 -10.33 -7.88 23.33
C LEU A 436 -10.06 -6.70 24.26
N GLN A 437 -8.93 -6.76 24.97
CA GLN A 437 -8.47 -5.65 25.78
C GLN A 437 -7.89 -4.55 24.86
N VAL A 438 -8.62 -3.43 24.73
CA VAL A 438 -8.24 -2.31 23.87
C VAL A 438 -7.70 -1.13 24.67
N ALA A 439 -6.43 -0.80 24.46
CA ALA A 439 -5.79 0.40 24.99
C ALA A 439 -5.97 1.59 24.03
N LEU A 440 -6.31 2.76 24.57
CA LEU A 440 -6.60 3.95 23.77
C LEU A 440 -5.34 4.81 23.59
N ASP A 441 -4.88 4.99 22.37
CA ASP A 441 -3.76 5.89 22.06
C ASP A 441 -4.24 7.10 21.26
N LYS A 442 -5.08 7.92 21.90
CA LYS A 442 -5.82 9.03 21.26
C LYS A 442 -4.92 10.03 20.53
N ASN A 443 -3.71 10.26 21.06
CA ASN A 443 -2.73 11.20 20.50
C ASN A 443 -1.55 10.50 19.81
N GLN A 444 -1.62 9.17 19.64
CA GLN A 444 -0.56 8.34 19.04
C GLN A 444 0.80 8.43 19.78
N GLU A 445 0.77 8.80 21.06
CA GLU A 445 1.99 8.96 21.88
C GLU A 445 2.60 7.61 22.26
N ILE A 446 1.78 6.58 22.44
CA ILE A 446 2.28 5.22 22.65
C ILE A 446 2.91 4.73 21.35
N GLY A 447 2.23 4.89 20.21
CA GLY A 447 2.74 4.53 18.89
C GLY A 447 4.10 5.17 18.58
N LYS A 448 4.29 6.45 18.90
CA LYS A 448 5.58 7.15 18.76
C LYS A 448 6.70 6.49 19.57
N LYS A 449 6.44 6.10 20.82
CA LYS A 449 7.43 5.41 21.69
C LYS A 449 7.87 4.06 21.12
N TYR A 450 7.01 3.41 20.34
CA TYR A 450 7.28 2.15 19.67
C TYR A 450 7.65 2.32 18.20
N PHE A 451 7.96 3.54 17.73
CA PHE A 451 8.28 3.82 16.34
C PHE A 451 7.26 3.23 15.35
N VAL A 452 5.97 3.36 15.66
CA VAL A 452 4.88 2.96 14.75
C VAL A 452 4.83 3.98 13.60
N LYS A 453 5.28 3.56 12.41
CA LYS A 453 5.19 4.33 11.16
C LYS A 453 4.05 3.85 10.25
N GLY A 454 3.53 2.66 10.52
CA GLY A 454 2.43 2.00 9.82
C GLY A 454 1.84 0.90 10.70
N ILE A 455 0.60 0.51 10.39
CA ILE A 455 -0.17 -0.52 11.11
C ILE A 455 -0.65 -1.61 10.12
N PRO A 456 -0.82 -2.87 10.56
CA PRO A 456 -0.60 -3.34 11.93
C PRO A 456 0.88 -3.41 12.28
N LYS A 457 1.17 -3.30 13.58
CA LYS A 457 2.49 -3.55 14.13
C LYS A 457 2.32 -4.32 15.42
N THR A 458 2.95 -5.48 15.54
CA THR A 458 2.87 -6.31 16.74
C THR A 458 4.23 -6.33 17.45
N VAL A 459 4.24 -6.14 18.77
CA VAL A 459 5.44 -6.13 19.59
C VAL A 459 5.27 -7.15 20.70
N VAL A 460 6.22 -8.10 20.80
CA VAL A 460 6.22 -9.14 21.83
C VAL A 460 7.29 -8.81 22.87
N ILE A 461 6.84 -8.68 24.11
CA ILE A 461 7.64 -8.26 25.26
C ILE A 461 7.70 -9.45 26.22
N ASP A 462 8.90 -9.80 26.69
CA ASP A 462 9.08 -10.90 27.64
C ASP A 462 8.69 -10.54 29.08
N LYS A 463 8.75 -11.56 29.97
CA LYS A 463 8.47 -11.44 31.41
C LYS A 463 9.34 -10.40 32.14
N ASN A 464 10.50 -10.04 31.59
CA ASN A 464 11.40 -9.02 32.16
C ASN A 464 11.11 -7.60 31.63
N GLY A 465 10.10 -7.45 30.77
CA GLY A 465 9.78 -6.19 30.12
C GLY A 465 10.75 -5.83 28.99
N VAL A 466 11.45 -6.79 28.40
CA VAL A 466 12.35 -6.58 27.26
C VAL A 466 11.62 -6.94 25.96
N ILE A 467 11.71 -6.07 24.96
CA ILE A 467 11.15 -6.33 23.64
C ILE A 467 12.00 -7.39 22.95
N ARG A 468 11.40 -8.52 22.59
CA ARG A 468 12.11 -9.65 21.97
C ARG A 468 11.80 -9.78 20.49
N PHE A 469 10.55 -9.51 20.10
CA PHE A 469 10.11 -9.62 18.71
C PHE A 469 9.29 -8.40 18.31
N VAL A 470 9.43 -7.98 17.06
CA VAL A 470 8.67 -6.90 16.45
C VAL A 470 8.28 -7.31 15.03
N HIS A 471 6.98 -7.31 14.75
CA HIS A 471 6.39 -7.62 13.46
C HIS A 471 5.76 -6.36 12.87
N ASN A 472 6.07 -6.05 11.62
CA ASN A 472 5.42 -4.97 10.90
C ASN A 472 4.53 -5.56 9.80
N GLY A 473 3.31 -5.05 9.66
CA GLY A 473 2.34 -5.55 8.70
C GLY A 473 1.65 -6.85 9.15
N PHE A 474 0.73 -7.31 8.31
CA PHE A 474 0.02 -8.57 8.49
C PHE A 474 0.68 -9.65 7.61
N SER A 475 0.74 -10.87 8.11
CA SER A 475 1.16 -12.07 7.38
C SER A 475 0.26 -13.23 7.77
N SER A 476 -0.10 -14.08 6.82
CA SER A 476 -0.75 -15.39 7.00
C SER A 476 -0.02 -16.27 8.03
N THR A 477 1.31 -16.16 8.12
CA THR A 477 2.14 -16.92 9.07
C THR A 477 2.20 -16.32 10.48
N LEU A 478 1.59 -15.15 10.71
CA LEU A 478 1.67 -14.42 11.98
C LEU A 478 1.27 -15.29 13.17
N LYS A 479 0.20 -16.07 13.02
CA LYS A 479 -0.28 -16.99 14.06
C LYS A 479 0.79 -17.99 14.52
N LYS A 480 1.36 -18.76 13.57
CA LYS A 480 2.38 -19.79 13.85
C LYS A 480 3.67 -19.17 14.41
N LYS A 481 4.07 -18.00 13.90
CA LYS A 481 5.26 -17.27 14.40
C LYS A 481 5.05 -16.83 15.85
N LEU A 482 3.93 -16.18 16.15
CA LEU A 482 3.64 -15.73 17.50
C LEU A 482 3.50 -16.88 18.49
N GLU A 483 2.88 -17.99 18.10
CA GLU A 483 2.78 -19.18 18.96
C GLU A 483 4.16 -19.70 19.37
N LYS A 484 5.09 -19.80 18.41
CA LYS A 484 6.49 -20.20 18.66
C LYS A 484 7.20 -19.19 19.56
N GLU A 485 7.13 -17.91 19.21
CA GLU A 485 7.82 -16.83 19.94
C GLU A 485 7.31 -16.68 21.38
N ILE A 486 5.99 -16.75 21.59
CA ILE A 486 5.40 -16.70 22.92
C ILE A 486 5.83 -17.93 23.73
N SER A 487 5.80 -19.12 23.14
CA SER A 487 6.26 -20.36 23.79
C SER A 487 7.74 -20.29 24.23
N GLU A 488 8.59 -19.63 23.45
CA GLU A 488 10.00 -19.41 23.79
C GLU A 488 10.19 -18.47 24.99
N LEU A 489 9.22 -17.59 25.26
CA LEU A 489 9.29 -16.58 26.33
C LEU A 489 8.55 -16.98 27.61
N ILE A 490 7.74 -18.04 27.57
CA ILE A 490 7.04 -18.56 28.74
C ILE A 490 7.89 -19.54 29.54
N ARG A 491 8.73 -20.34 28.84
CA ARG A 491 9.70 -21.27 29.44
C ARG A 491 10.74 -20.54 30.28
#